data_AF-A0A7X5DBR4-F1
#
_entry.id   AF-A0A7X5DBR4-F1
#
_cell.length_a   1.000
_cell.length_b   1.000
_cell.length_c   1.000
_cell.angle_alpha   90.00
_cell.angle_beta   90.00
_cell.angle_gamma   90.00
#
_symmetry.space_group_name_H-M   'P 1'
#
loop_
_entity.id
_entity.type
_entity.pdbx_description
1 polymer ?
#
loop_
_entity_poly.entity_id
_entity_poly.type
_entity_poly.pdbx_seq_one_letter_code
_entity_poly.pdbx_strand_id
1 'polypeptide(L)'
;YCYEYGDRAASVAEKARQNAEAAAQAGALYQQRESAALYQIYAGRTVPDFAYTEMANYYLNYDFSLVLVLLLGLYGVAGTFVEERETQMDRLLLTNPNGGSRTVLAKLMAASGFLLLVTMWFSLLDLAGFGVAFGTLEGLDLPVYAIPSFAEAPIDLSVLQFAVLAAALRSVGLWALGMVWLAVSLRGRNALVPLVANFALTAVLVIGGASMAYSHFVWAKALDPYSLLAGR
;
A
#
# COMPACT_ATOMS: atom_id res chain seq x y z
N TYR A 1 6.47 -21.56 -16.71
CA TYR A 1 5.50 -21.03 -15.75
C TYR A 1 4.10 -20.90 -16.36
N CYS A 2 3.84 -20.01 -17.31
CA CYS A 2 2.50 -19.81 -17.88
C CYS A 2 1.87 -21.10 -18.48
N TYR A 3 2.70 -21.98 -19.07
CA TYR A 3 2.27 -23.28 -19.60
C TYR A 3 1.78 -24.26 -18.52
N GLU A 4 2.44 -24.29 -17.36
CA GLU A 4 2.13 -25.22 -16.26
C GLU A 4 1.08 -24.65 -15.29
N TYR A 5 0.86 -23.33 -15.30
CA TYR A 5 -0.02 -22.67 -14.36
C TYR A 5 -1.49 -23.06 -14.57
N GLY A 6 -1.95 -23.17 -15.82
CA GLY A 6 -3.32 -23.60 -16.13
C GLY A 6 -3.63 -24.99 -15.58
N ASP A 7 -2.75 -25.96 -15.86
CA ASP A 7 -2.88 -27.34 -15.35
C ASP A 7 -2.77 -27.39 -13.82
N ARG A 8 -1.88 -26.60 -13.23
CA ARG A 8 -1.74 -26.48 -11.78
C ARG A 8 -3.00 -25.89 -11.13
N ALA A 9 -3.55 -24.81 -11.68
CA ALA A 9 -4.79 -24.18 -11.17
C ALA A 9 -5.98 -25.14 -11.29
N ALA A 10 -6.10 -25.86 -12.41
CA ALA A 10 -7.12 -26.89 -12.60
C ALA A 10 -6.99 -28.04 -11.58
N SER A 11 -5.76 -28.52 -11.32
CA SER A 11 -5.51 -29.57 -10.33
C SER A 11 -5.83 -29.14 -8.90
N VAL A 12 -5.60 -27.86 -8.56
CA VAL A 12 -5.93 -27.27 -7.26
C VAL A 12 -7.44 -27.13 -7.12
N ALA A 13 -8.14 -26.66 -8.16
CA ALA A 13 -9.59 -26.58 -8.17
C ALA A 13 -10.23 -27.98 -8.02
N GLU A 14 -9.71 -28.99 -8.70
CA GLU A 14 -10.24 -30.36 -8.60
C GLU A 14 -10.04 -30.96 -7.21
N LYS A 15 -8.87 -30.77 -6.60
CA LYS A 15 -8.62 -31.16 -5.20
C LYS A 15 -9.51 -30.40 -4.22
N ALA A 16 -9.73 -29.10 -4.43
CA ALA A 16 -10.61 -28.29 -3.60
C ALA A 16 -12.07 -28.80 -3.68
N ARG A 17 -12.52 -29.21 -4.88
CA ARG A 17 -13.84 -29.83 -5.07
C ARG A 17 -13.97 -31.16 -4.34
N GLN A 18 -12.99 -32.07 -4.49
CA GLN A 18 -12.99 -33.36 -3.79
C GLN A 18 -12.99 -33.19 -2.27
N ASN A 19 -12.22 -32.22 -1.75
CA ASN A 19 -12.19 -31.90 -0.32
C ASN A 19 -13.52 -31.29 0.16
N ALA A 20 -14.17 -30.45 -0.64
CA ALA A 20 -15.49 -29.91 -0.31
C ALA A 20 -16.56 -31.02 -0.25
N GLU A 21 -16.52 -31.99 -1.18
CA GLU A 21 -17.41 -33.14 -1.20
C GLU A 21 -17.16 -34.08 -0.01
N ALA A 22 -15.89 -34.34 0.34
CA ALA A 22 -15.52 -35.12 1.53
C ALA A 22 -15.90 -34.44 2.85
N ALA A 23 -15.72 -33.13 2.96
CA ALA A 23 -16.12 -32.34 4.13
C ALA A 23 -17.64 -32.28 4.31
N ALA A 24 -18.40 -32.25 3.19
CA ALA A 24 -19.85 -32.34 3.21
C ALA A 24 -20.34 -33.70 3.75
N GLN A 25 -19.67 -34.79 3.36
CA GLN A 25 -19.95 -36.14 3.89
C GLN A 25 -19.60 -36.27 5.38
N ALA A 26 -18.56 -35.58 5.84
CA ALA A 26 -18.12 -35.56 7.25
C ALA A 26 -18.91 -34.57 8.14
N GLY A 27 -19.84 -33.78 7.59
CA GLY A 27 -20.61 -32.78 8.33
C GLY A 27 -19.81 -31.54 8.79
N ALA A 28 -18.59 -31.35 8.27
CA ALA A 28 -17.70 -30.26 8.65
C ALA A 28 -17.98 -28.99 7.82
N LEU A 29 -19.01 -28.22 8.23
CA LEU A 29 -19.49 -27.03 7.51
C LEU A 29 -18.41 -25.96 7.25
N TYR A 30 -17.44 -25.80 8.15
CA TYR A 30 -16.36 -24.82 7.99
C TYR A 30 -15.40 -25.21 6.85
N GLN A 31 -14.90 -26.45 6.87
CA GLN A 31 -13.97 -26.97 5.85
C GLN A 31 -14.61 -27.04 4.47
N GLN A 32 -15.93 -27.30 4.41
CA GLN A 32 -16.70 -27.25 3.17
C GLN A 32 -16.74 -25.84 2.58
N ARG A 33 -17.01 -24.81 3.39
CA ARG A 33 -17.04 -23.41 2.94
C ARG A 33 -15.68 -22.92 2.47
N GLU A 34 -14.63 -23.28 3.21
CA GLU A 34 -13.25 -22.95 2.85
C GLU A 34 -12.86 -23.58 1.50
N SER A 35 -13.10 -24.89 1.35
CA SER A 35 -12.78 -25.63 0.11
C SER A 35 -13.62 -25.16 -1.08
N ALA A 36 -14.87 -24.75 -0.86
CA ALA A 36 -15.72 -24.16 -1.89
C ALA A 36 -15.23 -22.77 -2.33
N ALA A 37 -14.75 -21.94 -1.40
CA ALA A 37 -14.14 -20.64 -1.73
C ALA A 37 -12.86 -20.82 -2.55
N LEU A 38 -12.00 -21.77 -2.16
CA LEU A 38 -10.82 -22.16 -2.95
C LEU A 38 -11.20 -22.60 -4.37
N TYR A 39 -12.25 -23.42 -4.52
CA TYR A 39 -12.72 -23.82 -5.84
C TYR A 39 -13.14 -22.61 -6.70
N GLN A 40 -13.91 -21.67 -6.14
CA GLN A 40 -14.35 -20.48 -6.88
C GLN A 40 -13.19 -19.58 -7.30
N ILE A 41 -12.13 -19.49 -6.49
CA ILE A 41 -10.95 -18.67 -6.79
C ILE A 41 -10.14 -19.28 -7.94
N TYR A 42 -9.95 -20.60 -7.97
CA TYR A 42 -9.07 -21.25 -8.96
C TYR A 42 -9.81 -21.78 -10.20
N ALA A 43 -11.14 -21.92 -10.15
CA ALA A 43 -11.93 -22.41 -11.27
C ALA A 43 -11.95 -21.39 -12.42
N GLY A 44 -11.58 -21.85 -13.63
CA GLY A 44 -11.64 -21.03 -14.85
C GLY A 44 -10.45 -20.09 -15.07
N ARG A 45 -9.40 -20.18 -14.24
CA ARG A 45 -8.16 -19.43 -14.46
C ARG A 45 -7.42 -19.93 -15.68
N THR A 46 -7.47 -19.16 -16.76
CA THR A 46 -6.62 -19.34 -17.95
C THR A 46 -5.72 -18.14 -18.10
N VAL A 47 -4.47 -18.35 -18.52
CA VAL A 47 -3.55 -17.25 -18.88
C VAL A 47 -3.72 -17.03 -20.39
N PRO A 48 -4.38 -15.95 -20.84
CA PRO A 48 -4.84 -15.82 -22.21
C PRO A 48 -3.70 -15.48 -23.20
N ASP A 49 -2.58 -14.91 -22.73
CA ASP A 49 -1.50 -14.48 -23.61
C ASP A 49 -0.10 -14.67 -23.03
N PHE A 50 0.85 -15.00 -23.90
CA PHE A 50 2.28 -15.14 -23.58
C PHE A 50 2.96 -13.76 -23.58
N ALA A 51 2.49 -12.83 -22.77
CA ALA A 51 3.10 -11.50 -22.67
C ALA A 51 4.31 -11.50 -21.73
N TYR A 52 5.15 -10.47 -21.86
CA TYR A 52 6.35 -10.27 -21.03
C TYR A 52 5.97 -9.99 -19.57
N THR A 53 5.98 -11.03 -18.73
CA THR A 53 5.64 -10.92 -17.29
C THR A 53 6.75 -10.33 -16.43
N GLU A 54 7.97 -10.17 -16.95
CA GLU A 54 9.12 -9.68 -16.18
C GLU A 54 8.94 -8.22 -15.74
N MET A 55 8.48 -7.33 -16.65
CA MET A 55 8.23 -5.92 -16.32
C MET A 55 7.27 -5.80 -15.13
N ALA A 56 6.15 -6.54 -15.17
CA ALA A 56 5.15 -6.50 -14.12
C ALA A 56 5.70 -7.05 -12.79
N ASN A 57 6.50 -8.12 -12.82
CA ASN A 57 7.12 -8.68 -11.63
C ASN A 57 8.11 -7.70 -10.96
N TYR A 58 8.95 -7.02 -11.74
CA TYR A 58 9.88 -6.02 -11.21
C TYR A 58 9.15 -4.79 -10.68
N TYR A 59 8.12 -4.30 -11.39
CA TYR A 59 7.30 -3.18 -10.93
C TYR A 59 6.61 -3.47 -9.59
N LEU A 60 6.01 -4.66 -9.44
CA LEU A 60 5.31 -5.06 -8.20
C LEU A 60 6.25 -5.35 -7.01
N ASN A 61 7.53 -5.60 -7.27
CA ASN A 61 8.55 -5.76 -6.23
C ASN A 61 9.38 -4.49 -6.00
N TYR A 62 9.01 -3.39 -6.64
CA TYR A 62 9.72 -2.14 -6.50
C TYR A 62 9.25 -1.34 -5.28
N ASP A 63 10.10 -1.28 -4.25
CA ASP A 63 9.84 -0.59 -2.98
C ASP A 63 10.69 0.68 -2.79
N PHE A 64 11.61 1.01 -3.69
CA PHE A 64 12.57 2.10 -3.49
C PHE A 64 11.91 3.50 -3.49
N SER A 65 10.98 3.72 -4.42
CA SER A 65 10.21 4.97 -4.52
C SER A 65 9.43 5.27 -3.23
N LEU A 66 8.97 4.24 -2.51
CA LEU A 66 8.28 4.38 -1.23
C LEU A 66 9.16 5.09 -0.18
N VAL A 67 10.45 4.74 -0.11
CA VAL A 67 11.38 5.35 0.84
C VAL A 67 11.59 6.83 0.52
N LEU A 68 11.73 7.17 -0.77
CA LEU A 68 11.86 8.55 -1.21
C LEU A 68 10.62 9.38 -0.89
N VAL A 69 9.44 8.85 -1.19
CA VAL A 69 8.15 9.48 -0.88
C VAL A 69 8.00 9.70 0.63
N LEU A 70 8.41 8.73 1.46
CA LEU A 70 8.36 8.84 2.91
C LEU A 70 9.30 9.93 3.42
N LEU A 71 10.54 9.99 2.94
CA LEU A 71 11.51 11.02 3.32
C LEU A 71 11.03 12.42 2.89
N LEU A 72 10.49 12.55 1.68
CA LEU A 72 10.03 13.83 1.14
C LEU A 72 8.75 14.30 1.85
N GLY A 73 7.83 13.37 2.14
CA GLY A 73 6.65 13.62 2.97
C GLY A 73 7.02 14.06 4.37
N LEU A 74 7.97 13.36 5.01
CA LEU A 74 8.46 13.70 6.34
C LEU A 74 9.06 15.10 6.36
N TYR A 75 9.93 15.43 5.42
CA TYR A 75 10.54 16.76 5.31
C TYR A 75 9.50 17.86 5.11
N GLY A 76 8.55 17.67 4.18
CA GLY A 76 7.54 18.68 3.87
C GLY A 76 6.52 18.91 4.97
N VAL A 77 6.25 17.90 5.82
CA VAL A 77 5.19 17.97 6.84
C VAL A 77 5.72 18.25 8.24
N ALA A 78 6.91 17.72 8.60
CA ALA A 78 7.41 17.76 9.98
C ALA A 78 7.63 19.18 10.54
N GLY A 79 8.01 20.14 9.69
CA GLY A 79 8.32 21.52 10.10
C GLY A 79 7.12 22.46 10.19
N THR A 80 5.97 22.11 9.58
CA THR A 80 4.86 23.04 9.29
C THR A 80 4.26 23.78 10.50
N PHE A 81 4.20 23.14 11.67
CA PHE A 81 3.69 23.76 12.92
C PHE A 81 4.80 24.32 13.81
N VAL A 82 6.04 23.91 13.59
CA VAL A 82 7.14 24.21 14.51
C VAL A 82 7.87 25.46 14.07
N GLU A 83 8.03 25.64 12.76
CA GLU A 83 8.53 26.87 12.17
C GLU A 83 7.63 28.07 12.52
N GLU A 84 6.31 27.84 12.62
CA GLU A 84 5.33 28.84 13.06
C GLU A 84 5.48 29.24 14.54
N ARG A 85 5.86 28.30 15.41
CA ARG A 85 6.14 28.58 16.82
C ARG A 85 7.50 29.27 17.02
N GLU A 86 8.50 28.87 16.24
CA GLU A 86 9.83 29.51 16.29
C GLU A 86 9.75 30.96 15.82
N THR A 87 8.92 31.26 14.82
CA THR A 87 8.69 32.62 14.32
C THR A 87 7.68 33.44 15.14
N GLN A 88 7.13 32.89 16.23
CA GLN A 88 6.08 33.51 17.07
C GLN A 88 4.81 33.91 16.29
N MET A 89 4.64 33.34 15.10
CA MET A 89 3.50 33.63 14.21
C MET A 89 2.21 33.02 14.75
N ASP A 90 2.31 31.98 15.59
CA ASP A 90 1.21 31.40 16.35
C ASP A 90 0.47 32.44 17.22
N ARG A 91 1.20 33.38 17.83
CA ARG A 91 0.61 34.47 18.65
C ARG A 91 -0.11 35.51 17.81
N LEU A 92 0.35 35.79 16.59
CA LEU A 92 -0.28 36.72 15.66
C LEU A 92 -1.56 36.13 15.03
N LEU A 93 -1.62 34.81 14.87
CA LEU A 93 -2.82 34.13 14.39
C LEU A 93 -3.93 34.10 15.45
N LEU A 94 -3.59 34.05 16.73
CA LEU A 94 -4.57 34.08 17.82
C LEU A 94 -5.24 35.45 18.01
N THR A 95 -4.65 36.54 17.52
CA THR A 95 -5.25 37.88 17.60
C THR A 95 -6.25 38.15 16.46
N ASN A 96 -6.32 37.27 15.45
CA ASN A 96 -7.25 37.39 14.34
C ASN A 96 -8.53 36.55 14.61
N PRO A 97 -9.75 37.10 14.45
CA PRO A 97 -11.01 36.37 14.66
C PRO A 97 -11.15 35.07 13.86
N ASN A 98 -10.39 34.90 12.77
CA ASN A 98 -10.36 33.67 11.96
C ASN A 98 -9.08 32.84 12.10
N GLY A 99 -8.09 33.23 12.90
CA GLY A 99 -6.73 32.69 12.77
C GLY A 99 -6.42 31.42 13.55
N GLY A 100 -7.21 31.03 14.56
CA GLY A 100 -6.95 29.83 15.37
C GLY A 100 -7.27 28.51 14.65
N SER A 101 -8.50 28.02 14.80
CA SER A 101 -8.92 26.70 14.29
C SER A 101 -8.97 26.60 12.76
N ARG A 102 -9.28 27.69 12.06
CA ARG A 102 -9.38 27.69 10.59
C ARG A 102 -8.00 27.58 9.93
N THR A 103 -6.96 28.17 10.51
CA THR A 103 -5.58 28.05 10.00
C THR A 103 -5.04 26.64 10.20
N VAL A 104 -5.33 26.00 11.34
CA VAL A 104 -4.99 24.59 11.59
C VAL A 104 -5.67 23.69 10.55
N LEU A 105 -6.97 23.91 10.27
CA LEU A 105 -7.70 23.14 9.26
C LEU A 105 -7.16 23.36 7.85
N ALA A 106 -6.81 24.61 7.49
CA ALA A 106 -6.19 24.92 6.21
C ALA A 106 -4.83 24.22 6.03
N LYS A 107 -4.01 24.16 7.10
CA LYS A 107 -2.74 23.41 7.11
C LYS A 107 -2.96 21.91 6.96
N LEU A 108 -3.97 21.36 7.62
CA LEU A 108 -4.32 19.95 7.49
C LEU A 108 -4.70 19.59 6.05
N MET A 109 -5.49 20.43 5.40
CA MET A 109 -5.85 20.26 3.98
C MET A 109 -4.64 20.43 3.07
N ALA A 110 -3.77 21.42 3.31
CA ALA A 110 -2.56 21.62 2.53
C ALA A 110 -1.59 20.44 2.66
N ALA A 111 -1.36 19.93 3.87
CA ALA A 111 -0.52 18.75 4.13
C ALA A 111 -1.12 17.49 3.50
N SER A 112 -2.45 17.29 3.59
CA SER A 112 -3.13 16.19 2.93
C SER A 112 -2.95 16.25 1.41
N GLY A 113 -3.18 17.42 0.81
CA GLY A 113 -3.00 17.63 -0.62
C GLY A 113 -1.56 17.39 -1.08
N PHE A 114 -0.58 17.87 -0.31
CA PHE A 114 0.84 17.65 -0.58
C PHE A 114 1.20 16.16 -0.57
N LEU A 115 0.79 15.40 0.45
CA LEU A 115 1.09 13.97 0.55
C LEU A 115 0.41 13.16 -0.56
N LEU A 116 -0.83 13.50 -0.92
CA LEU A 116 -1.55 12.85 -2.03
C LEU A 116 -0.90 13.17 -3.39
N LEU A 117 -0.47 14.41 -3.62
CA LEU A 117 0.20 14.81 -4.86
C LEU A 117 1.55 14.11 -5.01
N VAL A 118 2.37 14.08 -3.95
CA VAL A 118 3.69 13.43 -3.98
C VAL A 118 3.54 11.93 -4.24
N THR A 119 2.61 11.25 -3.56
CA THR A 119 2.39 9.80 -3.76
C THR A 119 1.90 9.48 -5.17
N MET A 120 0.93 10.24 -5.68
CA MET A 120 0.42 10.06 -7.04
C MET A 120 1.50 10.33 -8.08
N TRP A 121 2.29 11.40 -7.90
CA TRP A 121 3.36 11.76 -8.81
C TRP A 121 4.43 10.67 -8.92
N PHE A 122 4.90 10.15 -7.78
CA PHE A 122 5.88 9.06 -7.77
C PHE A 122 5.30 7.76 -8.34
N SER A 123 4.04 7.43 -8.04
CA SER A 123 3.39 6.25 -8.62
C SER A 123 3.29 6.32 -10.14
N LEU A 124 3.05 7.52 -10.69
CA LEU A 124 3.00 7.77 -12.13
C LEU A 124 4.39 7.75 -12.77
N LEU A 125 5.41 8.31 -12.10
CA LEU A 125 6.81 8.23 -12.53
C LEU A 125 7.31 6.79 -12.53
N ASP A 126 6.95 5.99 -11.54
CA ASP A 126 7.31 4.57 -11.50
C ASP A 126 6.69 3.86 -12.72
N LEU A 127 5.39 4.02 -12.94
CA LEU A 127 4.72 3.40 -14.09
C LEU A 127 5.32 3.83 -15.44
N ALA A 128 5.57 5.13 -15.62
CA ALA A 128 6.17 5.67 -16.84
C ALA A 128 7.63 5.22 -17.01
N GLY A 129 8.40 5.20 -15.92
CA GLY A 129 9.80 4.79 -15.91
C GLY A 129 9.96 3.33 -16.31
N PHE A 130 9.11 2.44 -15.78
CA PHE A 130 9.08 1.04 -16.18
C PHE A 130 8.60 0.86 -17.63
N GLY A 131 7.59 1.62 -18.08
CA GLY A 131 7.15 1.59 -19.48
C GLY A 131 8.23 2.01 -20.48
N VAL A 132 9.04 3.03 -20.15
CA VAL A 132 10.17 3.48 -20.99
C VAL A 132 11.35 2.49 -20.91
N ALA A 133 11.68 1.97 -19.72
CA ALA A 133 12.81 1.08 -19.53
C ALA A 133 12.67 -0.26 -20.27
N PHE A 134 11.46 -0.80 -20.33
CA PHE A 134 11.18 -2.06 -21.02
C PHE A 134 10.72 -1.89 -22.46
N GLY A 135 10.42 -0.64 -22.89
CA GLY A 135 10.04 -0.31 -24.27
C GLY A 135 8.74 -0.95 -24.75
N THR A 136 7.99 -1.60 -23.85
CA THR A 136 6.73 -2.30 -24.13
C THR A 136 5.78 -2.10 -22.95
N LEU A 137 4.49 -1.97 -23.26
CA LEU A 137 3.39 -1.94 -22.28
C LEU A 137 2.56 -3.24 -22.33
N GLU A 138 3.02 -4.21 -23.14
CA GLU A 138 2.42 -5.54 -23.32
C GLU A 138 2.66 -6.36 -22.04
N GLY A 139 1.68 -6.34 -21.15
CA GLY A 139 1.84 -6.88 -19.79
C GLY A 139 0.88 -6.26 -18.76
N LEU A 140 0.39 -5.04 -19.00
CA LEU A 140 -0.46 -4.29 -18.06
C LEU A 140 -1.92 -4.79 -18.00
N ASP A 141 -2.43 -5.31 -19.11
CA ASP A 141 -3.77 -5.89 -19.19
C ASP A 141 -3.81 -7.36 -18.75
N LEU A 142 -2.65 -7.97 -18.47
CA LEU A 142 -2.61 -9.33 -17.97
C LEU A 142 -3.17 -9.40 -16.54
N PRO A 143 -3.81 -10.52 -16.17
CA PRO A 143 -4.26 -10.73 -14.81
C PRO A 143 -3.05 -10.91 -13.86
N VAL A 144 -3.17 -10.40 -12.64
CA VAL A 144 -2.10 -10.42 -11.63
C VAL A 144 -1.60 -11.84 -11.32
N TYR A 145 -2.47 -12.85 -11.38
CA TYR A 145 -2.11 -14.26 -11.14
C TYR A 145 -1.18 -14.85 -12.20
N ALA A 146 -1.01 -14.20 -13.36
CA ALA A 146 -0.03 -14.60 -14.38
C ALA A 146 1.43 -14.37 -13.91
N ILE A 147 1.64 -13.60 -12.83
CA ILE A 147 2.95 -13.28 -12.28
C ILE A 147 3.35 -14.34 -11.25
N PRO A 148 4.55 -14.93 -11.33
CA PRO A 148 4.99 -15.99 -10.42
C PRO A 148 4.92 -15.60 -8.93
N SER A 149 5.24 -14.34 -8.61
CA SER A 149 5.19 -13.82 -7.24
C SER A 149 3.77 -13.67 -6.67
N PHE A 150 2.74 -13.65 -7.53
CA PHE A 150 1.33 -13.49 -7.16
C PHE A 150 0.46 -14.66 -7.62
N ALA A 151 1.08 -15.82 -7.88
CA ALA A 151 0.43 -17.05 -8.33
C ALA A 151 -0.80 -17.48 -7.50
N GLU A 152 -0.74 -17.20 -6.21
CA GLU A 152 -1.74 -17.60 -5.20
C GLU A 152 -2.68 -16.45 -4.83
N ALA A 153 -2.55 -15.28 -5.47
CA ALA A 153 -3.43 -14.15 -5.19
C ALA A 153 -4.88 -14.55 -5.52
N PRO A 154 -5.85 -14.33 -4.60
CA PRO A 154 -7.25 -14.66 -4.84
C PRO A 154 -7.96 -13.63 -5.73
N ILE A 155 -7.21 -12.74 -6.38
CA ILE A 155 -7.70 -11.52 -7.00
C ILE A 155 -7.51 -11.60 -8.52
N ASP A 156 -8.62 -11.59 -9.25
CA ASP A 156 -8.65 -11.61 -10.71
C ASP A 156 -8.72 -10.17 -11.26
N LEU A 157 -7.78 -9.31 -10.86
CA LEU A 157 -7.61 -7.95 -11.38
C LEU A 157 -6.50 -7.92 -12.44
N SER A 158 -6.58 -6.95 -13.36
CA SER A 158 -5.44 -6.67 -14.26
C SER A 158 -4.29 -6.02 -13.49
N VAL A 159 -3.07 -6.16 -13.99
CA VAL A 159 -1.87 -5.54 -13.39
C VAL A 159 -2.04 -4.03 -13.25
N LEU A 160 -2.65 -3.36 -14.23
CA LEU A 160 -2.92 -1.92 -14.15
C LEU A 160 -3.92 -1.58 -13.05
N GLN A 161 -5.02 -2.33 -12.92
CA GLN A 161 -6.00 -2.10 -11.86
C GLN A 161 -5.39 -2.34 -10.48
N PHE A 162 -4.56 -3.36 -10.35
CA PHE A 162 -3.82 -3.62 -9.12
C PHE A 162 -2.80 -2.51 -8.81
N ALA A 163 -2.09 -1.99 -9.82
CA ALA A 163 -1.17 -0.86 -9.65
C ALA A 163 -1.89 0.40 -9.13
N VAL A 164 -3.08 0.70 -9.67
CA VAL A 164 -3.92 1.81 -9.19
C VAL A 164 -4.40 1.57 -7.76
N LEU A 165 -4.83 0.35 -7.44
CA LEU A 165 -5.24 -0.01 -6.08
C LEU A 165 -4.07 0.10 -5.08
N ALA A 166 -2.89 -0.39 -5.45
CA ALA A 166 -1.68 -0.29 -4.65
C ALA A 166 -1.26 1.17 -4.44
N ALA A 167 -1.33 2.01 -5.48
CA ALA A 167 -1.09 3.44 -5.37
C ALA A 167 -2.09 4.10 -4.40
N ALA A 168 -3.37 3.78 -4.50
CA ALA A 168 -4.40 4.30 -3.59
C ALA A 168 -4.13 3.87 -2.13
N LEU A 169 -3.77 2.60 -1.91
CA LEU A 169 -3.46 2.07 -0.58
C LEU A 169 -2.23 2.76 0.02
N ARG A 170 -1.18 2.94 -0.79
CA ARG A 170 0.03 3.70 -0.43
C ARG A 170 -0.29 5.14 -0.07
N SER A 171 -1.14 5.80 -0.84
CA SER A 171 -1.59 7.18 -0.54
C SER A 171 -2.33 7.26 0.79
N VAL A 172 -3.21 6.30 1.11
CA VAL A 172 -3.91 6.24 2.40
C VAL A 172 -2.93 5.99 3.54
N GLY A 173 -1.98 5.06 3.37
CA GLY A 173 -0.95 4.76 4.37
C GLY A 173 -0.07 5.98 4.67
N LEU A 174 0.40 6.69 3.64
CA LEU A 174 1.19 7.91 3.83
C LEU A 174 0.37 9.04 4.44
N TRP A 175 -0.90 9.19 4.04
CA TRP A 175 -1.79 10.20 4.62
C TRP A 175 -1.98 9.96 6.12
N ALA A 176 -2.22 8.72 6.53
CA ALA A 176 -2.33 8.35 7.95
C ALA A 176 -1.04 8.67 8.72
N LEU A 177 0.14 8.32 8.18
CA LEU A 177 1.42 8.69 8.80
C LEU A 177 1.62 10.21 8.86
N GLY A 178 1.23 10.94 7.82
CA GLY A 178 1.28 12.39 7.78
C GLY A 178 0.49 13.06 8.89
N MET A 179 -0.70 12.52 9.21
CA MET A 179 -1.50 12.99 10.34
C MET A 179 -0.78 12.80 11.68
N VAL A 180 -0.07 11.68 11.84
CA VAL A 180 0.75 11.41 13.02
C VAL A 180 1.94 12.39 13.09
N TRP A 181 2.61 12.66 11.97
CA TRP A 181 3.70 13.65 11.92
C TRP A 181 3.27 15.05 12.35
N LEU A 182 2.08 15.48 11.90
CA LEU A 182 1.49 16.76 12.31
C LEU A 182 1.16 16.76 13.80
N ALA A 183 0.61 15.67 14.34
CA ALA A 183 0.29 15.55 15.77
C ALA A 183 1.56 15.65 16.65
N VAL A 184 2.67 15.05 16.23
CA VAL A 184 3.97 15.18 16.92
C VAL A 184 4.53 16.59 16.77
N SER A 185 4.40 17.20 15.59
CA SER A 185 4.84 18.58 15.30
C SER A 185 4.14 19.60 16.24
N LEU A 186 2.84 19.41 16.52
CA LEU A 186 2.09 20.24 17.48
C LEU A 186 2.63 20.19 18.91
N ARG A 187 3.42 19.18 19.28
CA ARG A 187 4.00 19.05 20.64
C ARG A 187 5.45 19.56 20.71
N GLY A 188 6.09 19.80 19.56
CA GLY A 188 7.45 20.31 19.47
C GLY A 188 7.56 21.80 19.84
N ARG A 189 8.65 22.16 20.56
CA ARG A 189 9.03 23.56 20.81
C ARG A 189 10.12 24.07 19.86
N ASN A 190 10.98 23.19 19.36
CA ASN A 190 12.10 23.49 18.46
C ASN A 190 11.99 22.61 17.21
N ALA A 191 12.34 23.11 16.02
CA ALA A 191 12.18 22.44 14.73
C ALA A 191 12.90 21.08 14.62
N LEU A 192 14.03 20.94 15.31
CA LEU A 192 14.81 19.70 15.32
C LEU A 192 14.15 18.56 16.11
N VAL A 193 13.43 18.86 17.19
CA VAL A 193 12.82 17.84 18.06
C VAL A 193 11.74 17.01 17.34
N PRO A 194 10.73 17.60 16.67
CA PRO A 194 9.72 16.84 15.95
C PRO A 194 10.26 16.20 14.68
N LEU A 195 11.29 16.78 14.03
CA LEU A 195 11.95 16.13 12.90
C LEU A 195 12.59 14.80 13.34
N VAL A 196 13.42 14.83 14.39
CA VAL A 196 14.08 13.63 14.94
C VAL A 196 13.05 12.65 15.50
N ALA A 197 12.03 13.13 16.22
CA ALA A 197 10.97 12.29 16.76
C ALA A 197 10.15 11.60 15.65
N ASN A 198 9.77 12.32 14.60
CA ASN A 198 9.05 11.75 13.48
C ASN A 198 9.91 10.76 12.69
N PHE A 199 11.20 11.06 12.49
CA PHE A 199 12.13 10.12 11.86
C PHE A 199 12.25 8.82 12.67
N ALA A 200 12.48 8.92 13.99
CA ALA A 200 12.54 7.76 14.86
C ALA A 200 11.22 6.97 14.86
N LEU A 201 10.07 7.65 14.91
CA LEU A 201 8.75 7.03 14.84
C LEU A 201 8.55 6.27 13.52
N THR A 202 8.92 6.87 12.39
CA THR A 202 8.82 6.20 11.09
C THR A 202 9.73 4.98 11.00
N ALA A 203 10.95 5.06 11.52
CA ALA A 203 11.87 3.94 11.54
C ALA A 203 11.33 2.78 12.41
N VAL A 204 10.78 3.08 13.59
CA VAL A 204 10.16 2.08 14.47
C VAL A 204 8.94 1.44 13.80
N LEU A 205 8.09 2.22 13.13
CA LEU A 205 6.92 1.69 12.43
C LEU A 205 7.31 0.82 11.23
N VAL A 206 8.34 1.19 10.47
CA VAL A 206 8.84 0.39 9.35
C VAL A 206 9.45 -0.93 9.83
N ILE A 207 10.29 -0.88 10.86
CA ILE A 207 10.94 -2.08 11.42
C ILE A 207 9.92 -2.98 12.11
N GLY A 208 9.00 -2.38 12.89
CA GLY A 208 7.92 -3.08 13.58
C GLY A 208 6.95 -3.74 12.59
N GLY A 209 6.54 -3.02 11.54
CA GLY A 209 5.67 -3.53 10.50
C GLY A 209 6.31 -4.67 9.69
N ALA A 210 7.61 -4.58 9.39
CA ALA A 210 8.35 -5.69 8.76
C ALA A 210 8.39 -6.94 9.64
N SER A 211 8.41 -6.78 10.96
CA SER A 211 8.35 -7.90 11.92
C SER A 211 6.94 -8.46 12.07
N MET A 212 5.90 -7.61 12.06
CA MET A 212 4.49 -8.03 12.17
C MET A 212 3.95 -8.70 10.91
N ALA A 213 4.53 -8.44 9.73
CA ALA A 213 4.22 -9.14 8.48
C ALA A 213 4.45 -10.66 8.57
N TYR A 214 5.30 -11.13 9.49
CA TYR A 214 5.52 -12.55 9.79
C TYR A 214 4.56 -13.13 10.84
N SER A 215 3.67 -12.33 11.43
CA SER A 215 2.75 -12.77 12.49
C SER A 215 1.35 -13.12 11.95
N HIS A 216 0.70 -14.12 12.55
CA HIS A 216 -0.62 -14.63 12.14
C HIS A 216 -1.81 -13.69 12.45
N PHE A 217 -1.60 -12.50 13.04
CA PHE A 217 -2.69 -11.60 13.46
C PHE A 217 -3.15 -10.66 12.33
N VAL A 218 -4.24 -11.05 11.64
CA VAL A 218 -4.83 -10.34 10.49
C VAL A 218 -5.27 -8.90 10.82
N TRP A 219 -5.77 -8.67 12.05
CA TRP A 219 -6.23 -7.34 12.48
C TRP A 219 -5.10 -6.34 12.72
N ALA A 220 -3.95 -6.80 13.23
CA ALA A 220 -2.77 -5.96 13.38
C ALA A 220 -2.19 -5.61 12.00
N LYS A 221 -2.23 -6.56 11.06
CA LYS A 221 -1.79 -6.36 9.67
C LYS A 221 -2.64 -5.31 8.93
N ALA A 222 -3.95 -5.30 9.12
CA ALA A 222 -4.85 -4.34 8.46
C ALA A 222 -4.77 -2.90 9.01
N LEU A 223 -4.36 -2.73 10.27
CA LEU A 223 -4.25 -1.42 10.93
C LEU A 223 -2.83 -0.83 10.85
N ASP A 224 -1.84 -1.62 10.46
CA ASP A 224 -0.47 -1.15 10.35
C ASP A 224 -0.30 -0.27 9.09
N PRO A 225 0.07 1.01 9.23
CA PRO A 225 0.32 1.89 8.09
C PRO A 225 1.45 1.36 7.19
N TYR A 226 2.32 0.50 7.73
CA TYR A 226 3.36 -0.17 6.96
C TYR A 226 2.84 -1.22 5.98
N SER A 227 1.84 -2.04 6.35
CA SER A 227 1.22 -3.01 5.41
C SER A 227 0.52 -2.28 4.27
N LEU A 228 -0.16 -1.17 4.59
CA LEU A 228 -0.80 -0.30 3.61
C LEU A 228 0.20 0.34 2.64
N LEU A 229 1.39 0.70 3.13
CA LEU A 229 2.49 1.23 2.32
C LEU A 229 3.18 0.16 1.47
N ALA A 230 3.37 -1.05 2.01
CA ALA A 230 3.97 -2.16 1.29
C ALA A 230 3.05 -2.72 0.18
N GLY A 231 1.74 -2.48 0.27
CA GLY A 231 0.77 -3.06 -0.68
C GLY A 231 0.67 -4.58 -0.57
N ARG A 232 0.97 -5.15 0.60
CA ARG A 232 1.11 -6.59 0.89
C ARG A 232 0.54 -6.98 2.25
#